data_AF-A0A7S3X8E3-F1
#
_entry.id   AF-A0A7S3X8E3-F1
#
_cell.length_a   1.000
_cell.length_b   1.000
_cell.length_c   1.000
_cell.angle_alpha   90.00
_cell.angle_beta   90.00
_cell.angle_gamma   90.00
#
_symmetry.space_group_name_H-M   'P 1'
#
loop_
_entity.id
_entity.type
_entity.pdbx_description
1 polymer ?
#
loop_
_entity_poly.entity_id
_entity_poly.type
_entity_poly.pdbx_seq_one_letter_code
_entity_poly.pdbx_strand_id
1 'polypeptide(L)'
;ATRVKNCPELLAASAESRSMATRPTDNTQMLALGKEVKEHKKCQFQPPTIRKNSFLIWGHMQRLHHLMSPELRADNDQLLKYSMKITQAMIEIACSWEWFFTAQAMIEFRRGLVQALDWKSSQ
;
A
#
# COMPACT_ATOMS: atom_id res chain seq x y z
N ALA A 1 16.81 8.30 -5.16
CA ALA A 1 15.68 8.96 -4.47
C ALA A 1 14.43 8.10 -4.59
N THR A 2 13.72 7.88 -3.48
CA THR A 2 12.51 7.03 -3.45
C THR A 2 11.37 7.71 -4.22
N ARG A 3 10.59 6.93 -4.96
CA ARG A 3 9.43 7.40 -5.76
C ARG A 3 8.14 6.84 -5.18
N VAL A 4 7.01 7.47 -5.48
CA VAL A 4 5.66 7.08 -5.01
C VAL A 4 5.38 5.59 -5.23
N LYS A 5 5.80 5.03 -6.37
CA LYS A 5 5.62 3.60 -6.69
C LYS A 5 6.28 2.61 -5.72
N ASN A 6 7.21 3.06 -4.88
CA ASN A 6 7.82 2.24 -3.83
C ASN A 6 6.99 2.24 -2.54
N CYS A 7 6.16 3.24 -2.32
CA CYS A 7 5.55 3.50 -1.02
C CYS A 7 4.50 2.47 -0.57
N PRO A 8 3.68 1.88 -1.47
CA PRO A 8 2.77 0.78 -1.10
C PRO A 8 3.50 -0.39 -0.43
N GLU A 9 4.64 -0.77 -1.00
CA GLU A 9 5.49 -1.84 -0.50
C GLU A 9 6.12 -1.48 0.85
N LEU A 10 6.57 -0.23 1.03
CA LEU A 10 7.13 0.25 2.30
C LEU A 10 6.07 0.26 3.42
N LEU A 11 4.85 0.71 3.12
CA LEU A 11 3.73 0.69 4.07
C LEU A 11 3.33 -0.75 4.43
N ALA A 12 3.28 -1.64 3.43
CA ALA A 12 3.00 -3.06 3.64
C ALA A 12 4.07 -3.75 4.50
N ALA A 13 5.30 -3.25 4.48
CA ALA A 13 6.42 -3.80 5.24
C ALA A 13 6.53 -3.25 6.69
N SER A 14 5.66 -2.32 7.11
CA SER A 14 5.61 -1.81 8.48
C SER A 14 5.26 -2.90 9.50
N ALA A 15 5.62 -2.69 10.78
CA ALA A 15 5.41 -3.68 11.82
C ALA A 15 3.91 -3.99 12.03
N GLU A 16 3.08 -2.95 11.97
CA GLU A 16 1.63 -2.99 12.08
C GLU A 16 0.99 -3.83 10.96
N SER A 17 1.57 -3.79 9.76
CA SER A 17 1.15 -4.60 8.62
C SER A 17 1.64 -6.05 8.70
N ARG A 18 2.82 -6.30 9.29
CA ARG A 18 3.39 -7.66 9.39
C ARG A 18 2.65 -8.57 10.34
N SER A 19 1.98 -8.03 11.37
CA SER A 19 1.18 -8.81 12.33
C SER A 19 -0.15 -9.30 11.77
N MET A 20 -0.48 -8.98 10.51
CA MET A 20 -1.75 -9.39 9.90
C MET A 20 -1.76 -10.89 9.57
N ALA A 21 -2.93 -11.51 9.77
CA ALA A 21 -3.12 -12.92 9.50
C ALA A 21 -2.98 -13.22 8.00
N THR A 22 -2.31 -14.32 7.68
CA THR A 22 -2.33 -14.95 6.36
C THR A 22 -3.23 -16.18 6.43
N ARG A 23 -4.38 -16.12 5.77
CA ARG A 23 -5.35 -17.23 5.75
C ARG A 23 -5.10 -18.09 4.50
N PRO A 24 -5.35 -19.41 4.54
CA PRO A 24 -5.25 -20.26 3.34
C PRO A 24 -6.17 -19.80 2.19
N THR A 25 -7.33 -19.21 2.52
CA THR A 25 -8.31 -18.65 1.58
C THR A 25 -7.83 -17.37 0.91
N ASP A 26 -6.82 -16.68 1.45
CA ASP A 26 -6.33 -15.42 0.88
C ASP A 26 -5.82 -15.63 -0.55
N ASN A 27 -5.14 -16.75 -0.83
CA ASN A 27 -4.61 -17.02 -2.17
C ASN A 27 -5.71 -17.09 -3.23
N THR A 28 -6.83 -17.75 -2.94
CA THR A 28 -7.94 -17.90 -3.89
C THR A 28 -8.71 -16.59 -4.04
N GLN A 29 -8.95 -15.88 -2.93
CA GLN A 29 -9.65 -14.59 -2.94
C GLN A 29 -8.83 -13.48 -3.64
N MET A 30 -7.50 -13.51 -3.52
CA MET A 30 -6.60 -12.55 -4.16
C MET A 30 -6.47 -12.74 -5.67
N LEU A 31 -6.92 -13.86 -6.26
CA LEU A 31 -6.82 -14.10 -7.70
C LEU A 31 -7.61 -13.08 -8.52
N ALA A 32 -8.81 -12.71 -8.08
CA ALA A 32 -9.65 -11.73 -8.78
C ALA A 32 -9.00 -10.34 -8.74
N LEU A 33 -8.56 -9.92 -7.56
CA LEU A 33 -7.88 -8.64 -7.37
C LEU A 33 -6.53 -8.60 -8.13
N GLY A 34 -5.74 -9.66 -8.05
CA GLY A 34 -4.40 -9.72 -8.65
C GLY A 34 -4.38 -9.68 -10.18
N LYS A 35 -5.49 -10.04 -10.85
CA LYS A 35 -5.63 -9.90 -12.32
C LYS A 35 -5.82 -8.45 -12.76
N GLU A 36 -6.50 -7.65 -11.93
CA GLU A 36 -6.89 -6.28 -12.27
C GLU A 36 -5.92 -5.23 -11.69
N VAL A 37 -5.26 -5.55 -10.57
CA VAL A 37 -4.28 -4.65 -9.95
C VAL A 37 -3.10 -4.41 -10.90
N LYS A 38 -2.87 -3.13 -11.21
CA LYS A 38 -1.69 -2.69 -11.97
C LYS A 38 -0.55 -2.37 -11.01
N GLU A 39 0.39 -3.30 -10.85
CA GLU A 39 1.63 -3.03 -10.11
C GLU A 39 2.56 -2.11 -10.91
N HIS A 40 2.83 -0.91 -10.41
CA HIS A 40 3.80 0.01 -11.05
C HIS A 40 5.26 -0.28 -10.71
N LYS A 41 5.46 -1.12 -9.70
CA LYS A 41 6.72 -1.71 -9.32
C LYS A 41 6.44 -3.08 -8.71
N LYS A 42 7.18 -4.08 -9.17
CA LYS A 42 7.14 -5.43 -8.62
C LYS A 42 7.63 -5.43 -7.16
N CYS A 43 6.85 -6.05 -6.27
CA CYS A 43 7.26 -6.27 -4.88
C CYS A 43 8.60 -7.03 -4.82
N GLN A 44 9.58 -6.47 -4.11
CA GLN A 44 10.89 -7.06 -3.83
C GLN A 44 10.90 -7.84 -2.52
N PHE A 45 10.03 -7.49 -1.56
CA PHE A 45 9.89 -8.25 -0.32
C PHE A 45 9.27 -9.63 -0.57
N GLN A 46 9.97 -10.66 -0.07
CA GLN A 46 9.58 -12.06 -0.20
C GLN A 46 8.45 -12.53 0.75
N PRO A 47 8.29 -11.99 1.97
CA PRO A 47 7.24 -12.47 2.87
C PRO A 47 5.83 -12.36 2.26
N PRO A 48 5.04 -13.46 2.24
CA PRO A 48 3.71 -13.48 1.62
C PRO A 48 2.76 -12.41 2.17
N THR A 49 2.85 -12.11 3.47
CA THR A 49 2.05 -11.06 4.13
C THR A 49 2.30 -9.68 3.52
N ILE A 50 3.57 -9.33 3.29
CA ILE A 50 3.95 -8.04 2.71
C ILE A 50 3.44 -7.95 1.27
N ARG A 51 3.57 -9.03 0.50
CA ARG A 51 3.04 -9.09 -0.86
C ARG A 51 1.52 -8.90 -0.87
N LYS A 52 0.77 -9.67 -0.06
CA LYS A 52 -0.69 -9.53 0.08
C LYS A 52 -1.08 -8.08 0.39
N ASN A 53 -0.47 -7.52 1.43
CA ASN A 53 -0.77 -6.16 1.88
C ASN A 53 -0.44 -5.10 0.82
N SER A 54 0.66 -5.28 0.08
CA SER A 54 1.01 -4.38 -1.03
C SER A 54 -0.06 -4.39 -2.13
N PHE A 55 -0.58 -5.57 -2.49
CA PHE A 55 -1.68 -5.69 -3.45
C PHE A 55 -2.97 -5.05 -2.94
N LEU A 56 -3.29 -5.18 -1.65
CA LEU A 56 -4.47 -4.52 -1.06
C LEU A 56 -4.34 -3.01 -1.12
N ILE A 57 -3.16 -2.46 -0.80
CA ILE A 57 -2.90 -1.01 -0.90
C ILE A 57 -3.03 -0.54 -2.36
N TRP A 58 -2.45 -1.27 -3.32
CA TRP A 58 -2.63 -0.96 -4.74
C TRP A 58 -4.09 -1.02 -5.17
N GLY A 59 -4.81 -2.07 -4.77
CA GLY A 59 -6.23 -2.24 -5.05
C GLY A 59 -7.07 -1.09 -4.48
N HIS A 60 -6.74 -0.61 -3.28
CA HIS A 60 -7.38 0.55 -2.69
C HIS A 60 -7.12 1.83 -3.51
N MET A 61 -5.86 2.12 -3.83
CA MET A 61 -5.49 3.30 -4.63
C MET A 61 -6.12 3.26 -6.04
N GLN A 62 -6.38 2.07 -6.59
CA GLN A 62 -7.04 1.86 -7.88
C GLN A 62 -8.56 1.69 -7.78
N ARG A 63 -9.15 1.86 -6.58
CA ARG A 63 -10.59 1.74 -6.29
C ARG A 63 -11.19 0.37 -6.65
N LEU A 64 -10.38 -0.69 -6.60
CA LEU A 64 -10.77 -2.08 -6.89
C LEU A 64 -11.45 -2.79 -5.69
N HIS A 65 -12.08 -2.01 -4.82
CA HIS A 65 -12.71 -2.52 -3.59
C HIS A 65 -13.82 -3.55 -3.84
N HIS A 66 -14.49 -3.49 -4.99
CA HIS A 66 -15.54 -4.43 -5.38
C HIS A 66 -14.99 -5.83 -5.70
N LEU A 67 -13.68 -5.96 -5.93
CA LEU A 67 -12.99 -7.24 -6.14
C LEU A 67 -12.41 -7.84 -4.84
N MET A 68 -12.52 -7.11 -3.73
CA MET A 68 -12.06 -7.58 -2.43
C MET A 68 -13.20 -8.37 -1.77
N SER A 69 -12.89 -9.57 -1.30
CA SER A 69 -13.80 -10.30 -0.41
C SER A 69 -14.05 -9.48 0.88
N PRO A 70 -15.11 -9.74 1.65
CA PRO A 70 -15.33 -9.08 2.94
C PRO A 70 -14.14 -9.20 3.89
N GLU A 71 -13.46 -10.35 3.87
CA GLU A 71 -12.26 -10.62 4.67
C GLU A 71 -11.06 -9.77 4.21
N LEU A 72 -10.80 -9.72 2.90
CA LEU A 72 -9.73 -8.89 2.34
C LEU A 72 -10.03 -7.39 2.50
N ARG A 73 -11.32 -7.01 2.50
CA ARG A 73 -11.73 -5.64 2.75
C ARG A 73 -11.45 -5.23 4.20
N ALA A 74 -11.75 -6.10 5.16
CA ALA A 74 -11.41 -5.87 6.56
C ALA A 74 -9.90 -5.74 6.76
N ASP A 75 -9.11 -6.60 6.10
CA ASP A 75 -7.65 -6.52 6.11
C ASP A 75 -7.17 -5.18 5.51
N ASN A 76 -7.73 -4.74 4.39
CA ASN A 76 -7.42 -3.43 3.80
C ASN A 76 -7.78 -2.26 4.72
N ASP A 77 -8.95 -2.27 5.36
CA ASP A 77 -9.37 -1.21 6.28
C ASP A 77 -8.45 -1.16 7.51
N GLN A 78 -7.95 -2.31 7.98
CA GLN A 78 -6.94 -2.40 9.03
C GLN A 78 -5.59 -1.79 8.60
N LEU A 79 -5.14 -2.02 7.36
CA LEU A 79 -3.95 -1.36 6.80
C LEU A 79 -4.12 0.17 6.77
N LEU A 80 -5.28 0.63 6.33
CA LEU A 80 -5.59 2.06 6.22
C LEU A 80 -5.69 2.75 7.58
N LYS A 81 -6.14 2.03 8.63
CA LYS A 81 -6.22 2.55 10.00
C LYS A 81 -4.90 3.14 10.51
N TYR A 82 -3.78 2.49 10.21
CA TYR A 82 -2.44 2.95 10.66
C TYR A 82 -1.70 3.77 9.60
N SER A 83 -2.18 3.76 8.35
CA SER A 83 -1.52 4.39 7.21
C SER A 83 -1.18 5.88 7.43
N MET A 84 -2.04 6.64 8.11
CA MET A 84 -1.81 8.07 8.34
C MET A 84 -0.65 8.33 9.30
N LYS A 85 -0.50 7.51 10.35
CA LYS A 85 0.62 7.63 11.29
C LYS A 85 1.92 7.18 10.65
N ILE A 86 1.89 6.07 9.91
CA ILE A 86 3.07 5.53 9.24
C ILE A 86 3.55 6.49 8.15
N THR A 87 2.66 7.01 7.31
CA THR A 87 3.04 7.97 6.26
C THR A 87 3.50 9.31 6.82
N GLN A 88 2.95 9.77 7.96
CA GLN A 88 3.50 10.92 8.69
C GLN A 88 4.95 10.69 9.10
N ALA A 89 5.24 9.55 9.73
CA ALA A 89 6.61 9.19 10.11
C ALA A 89 7.55 9.09 8.90
N MET A 90 7.09 8.53 7.77
CA MET A 90 7.86 8.50 6.52
C MET A 90 8.21 9.90 6.00
N ILE A 91 7.29 10.87 6.12
CA ILE A 91 7.53 12.27 5.73
C ILE A 91 8.53 12.92 6.69
N GLU A 92 8.33 12.76 8.00
CA GLU A 92 9.23 13.33 9.03
C GLU A 92 10.66 12.83 8.87
N ILE A 93 10.85 11.52 8.70
CA ILE A 93 12.18 10.94 8.43
C ILE A 93 12.78 11.55 7.16
N ALA A 94 12.02 11.64 6.06
CA ALA A 94 12.54 12.22 4.83
C ALA A 94 12.92 13.71 4.98
N CYS A 95 12.15 14.48 5.77
CA CYS A 95 12.43 15.89 6.06
C CYS A 95 13.66 16.05 6.97
N SER A 96 13.80 15.23 8.02
CA SER A 96 14.95 15.27 8.93
C SER A 96 16.28 14.98 8.23
N TRP A 97 16.23 14.20 7.15
CA TRP A 97 17.40 13.89 6.31
C TRP A 97 17.51 14.80 5.08
N GLU A 98 16.67 15.84 4.97
CA GLU A 98 16.64 16.80 3.87
C GLU A 98 16.44 16.16 2.48
N TRP A 99 15.78 15.00 2.42
CA TRP A 99 15.49 14.30 1.18
C TRP A 99 14.23 14.87 0.51
N PHE A 100 14.35 16.07 -0.06
CA PHE A 100 13.22 16.81 -0.65
C PHE A 100 12.31 15.96 -1.56
N PHE A 101 12.87 15.32 -2.59
CA PHE A 101 12.08 14.50 -3.51
C PHE A 101 11.44 13.26 -2.85
N THR A 102 12.08 12.73 -1.81
CA THR A 102 11.52 11.61 -1.04
C THR A 102 10.35 12.10 -0.21
N ALA A 103 10.49 13.22 0.51
CA ALA A 103 9.42 13.82 1.30
C ALA A 103 8.20 14.16 0.43
N GLN A 104 8.43 14.78 -0.73
CA GLN A 104 7.37 15.05 -1.71
C GLN A 104 6.65 13.76 -2.15
N ALA A 105 7.40 12.70 -2.49
CA ALA A 105 6.80 11.42 -2.86
C ALA A 105 5.97 10.79 -1.72
N MET A 106 6.36 10.97 -0.45
CA MET A 106 5.59 10.47 0.69
C MET A 106 4.30 11.27 0.91
N ILE A 107 4.35 12.59 0.70
CA ILE A 107 3.17 13.47 0.72
C ILE A 107 2.19 13.07 -0.39
N GLU A 108 2.68 12.87 -1.62
CA GLU A 108 1.87 12.43 -2.75
C GLU A 108 1.24 11.05 -2.48
N PHE A 109 2.03 10.10 -1.97
CA PHE A 109 1.52 8.79 -1.59
C PHE A 109 0.40 8.89 -0.53
N ARG A 110 0.59 9.69 0.52
CA ARG A 110 -0.42 9.90 1.56
C ARG A 110 -1.71 10.49 0.99
N ARG A 111 -1.61 11.47 0.08
CA ARG A 111 -2.77 12.02 -0.62
C ARG A 111 -3.49 10.94 -1.44
N GLY A 112 -2.73 10.10 -2.13
CA GLY A 112 -3.25 8.97 -2.90
C GLY A 112 -4.00 7.95 -2.03
N LEU A 113 -3.48 7.64 -0.85
CA LEU A 113 -4.18 6.78 0.11
C LEU A 113 -5.47 7.42 0.61
N VAL A 114 -5.46 8.68 1.05
CA VAL A 114 -6.68 9.32 1.59
C VAL A 114 -7.78 9.41 0.54
N GLN A 115 -7.44 9.65 -0.73
CA GLN A 115 -8.40 9.89 -1.80
C GLN A 115 -8.68 8.64 -2.67
N ALA A 116 -8.08 7.49 -2.32
CA ALA A 116 -8.08 6.29 -3.15
C ALA A 116 -7.74 6.63 -4.63
N LEU A 117 -6.59 7.28 -4.83
CA LEU A 117 -6.06 7.69 -6.14
C LEU A 117 -4.74 6.98 -6.41
N ASP A 118 -4.61 6.46 -7.62
CA ASP A 118 -3.38 5.87 -8.11
C ASP A 118 -2.40 6.99 -8.52
N TRP A 119 -1.10 6.72 -8.47
CA TRP A 119 -0.09 7.75 -8.75
C TRP A 119 -0.12 8.25 -10.19
N LYS A 120 -0.73 7.48 -11.11
CA LYS A 120 -0.94 7.86 -12.52
C LYS A 120 -2.32 8.45 -12.81
N SER A 121 -3.20 8.63 -11.83
CA SER A 121 -4.59 9.04 -12.10
C SER A 121 -4.76 10.45 -12.67
N SER A 122 -3.70 11.25 -12.81
CA SER A 122 -3.76 12.62 -13.35
C SER A 122 -2.51 13.05 -14.12
N GLN A 123 -1.68 12.11 -14.59
CA GLN A 123 -0.54 12.40 -15.48
C GLN A 123 -0.79 11.91 -16.89
#